data_AF-A0A523BL11-F1
#
_entry.id   AF-A0A523BL11-F1
#
_cell.length_a   1.000
_cell.length_b   1.000
_cell.length_c   1.000
_cell.angle_alpha   90.00
_cell.angle_beta   90.00
_cell.angle_gamma   90.00
#
_symmetry.space_group_name_H-M   'P 1'
#
loop_
_entity.id
_entity.type
_entity.pdbx_description
1 polymer ?
#
loop_
_entity_poly.entity_id
_entity_poly.type
_entity_poly.pdbx_seq_one_letter_code
_entity_poly.pdbx_strand_id
1 'polypeptide(L)'
;MAIHKITMIGYQFRPCLLDAVKKVNEVVGGVLDFKFYNTYDIDEGLADIKKLAEDLKNSQVVLLDVRGGDRVSKIICEELSALKNTVIVFVGGSPEIINLTRLGSFSF
;
A
#
# COMPACT_ATOMS: atom_id res chain seq x y z
N MET A 1 -1.93 1.86 23.57
CA MET A 1 -1.16 1.07 22.57
C MET A 1 -1.04 1.90 21.30
N ALA A 2 0.08 1.81 20.58
CA ALA A 2 0.27 2.56 19.35
C ALA A 2 -0.54 1.93 18.20
N ILE A 3 -1.18 2.76 17.37
CA ILE A 3 -1.90 2.30 16.17
C ILE A 3 -0.88 1.91 15.10
N HIS A 4 -1.09 0.75 14.47
CA HIS A 4 -0.32 0.25 13.33
C HIS A 4 -1.05 0.57 12.03
N LYS A 5 -0.50 1.49 11.23
CA LYS A 5 -1.10 1.92 9.97
C LYS A 5 -0.51 1.14 8.80
N ILE A 6 -1.36 0.46 8.04
CA ILE A 6 -0.96 -0.28 6.84
C ILE A 6 -1.85 0.16 5.68
N THR A 7 -1.23 0.54 4.57
CA THR A 7 -1.94 0.84 3.33
C THR A 7 -1.60 -0.20 2.28
N MET A 8 -2.62 -0.77 1.65
CA MET A 8 -2.49 -1.65 0.51
C MET A 8 -3.08 -0.98 -0.74
N ILE A 9 -2.34 -1.06 -1.85
CA ILE A 9 -2.83 -0.69 -3.17
C ILE A 9 -2.80 -1.93 -4.04
N GLY A 10 -3.93 -2.27 -4.65
CA GLY A 10 -3.99 -3.44 -5.53
C GLY A 10 -5.31 -3.58 -6.29
N TYR A 11 -5.40 -4.63 -7.10
CA TYR A 11 -6.57 -4.84 -7.97
C TYR A 11 -7.73 -5.53 -7.25
N GLN A 12 -7.46 -6.32 -6.21
CA GLN A 12 -8.49 -7.16 -5.58
C GLN A 12 -8.32 -7.28 -4.05
N PHE A 13 -9.29 -6.74 -3.31
CA PHE A 13 -9.46 -6.99 -1.88
C PHE A 13 -10.52 -8.06 -1.66
N ARG A 14 -10.11 -9.34 -1.79
CA ARG A 14 -11.03 -10.48 -1.68
C ARG A 14 -11.50 -10.71 -0.24
N PRO A 15 -12.66 -11.39 -0.04
CA PRO A 15 -13.16 -11.71 1.30
C PRO A 15 -12.14 -12.42 2.20
N CYS A 16 -11.35 -13.35 1.65
CA CYS A 16 -10.31 -14.03 2.41
C CYS A 16 -9.23 -13.08 2.96
N LEU A 17 -8.89 -12.02 2.22
CA LEU A 17 -7.93 -11.02 2.67
C LEU A 17 -8.55 -10.10 3.73
N LEU A 18 -9.83 -9.74 3.58
CA LEU A 18 -10.58 -9.04 4.62
C LEU A 18 -10.62 -9.86 5.92
N ASP A 19 -10.88 -11.16 5.84
CA ASP A 19 -10.90 -12.06 7.00
C ASP A 19 -9.52 -12.16 7.65
N ALA A 20 -8.45 -12.20 6.84
CA ALA A 20 -7.08 -12.14 7.35
C ALA A 20 -6.79 -10.82 8.08
N VAL A 21 -7.18 -9.66 7.52
CA VAL A 21 -7.00 -8.35 8.18
C VAL A 21 -7.75 -8.30 9.50
N LYS A 22 -9.02 -8.77 9.53
CA LYS A 22 -9.80 -8.86 10.77
C LYS A 22 -9.09 -9.73 11.80
N LYS A 23 -8.63 -10.92 11.39
CA LYS A 23 -7.96 -11.85 12.29
C LYS A 23 -6.66 -11.29 12.84
N VAL A 24 -5.86 -10.64 12.01
CA VAL A 24 -4.63 -9.97 12.45
C VAL A 24 -4.96 -8.84 13.42
N ASN A 25 -5.98 -8.02 13.13
CA ASN A 25 -6.41 -6.94 14.01
C ASN A 25 -6.82 -7.45 15.40
N GLU A 26 -7.57 -8.57 15.46
CA GLU A 26 -7.88 -9.24 16.73
C GLU A 26 -6.61 -9.65 17.49
N VAL A 27 -5.66 -10.30 16.81
CA VAL A 27 -4.42 -10.81 17.42
C VAL A 27 -3.56 -9.68 17.97
N VAL A 28 -3.53 -8.52 17.31
CA VAL A 28 -2.76 -7.36 17.79
C VAL A 28 -3.52 -6.48 18.79
N GLY A 29 -4.73 -6.86 19.20
CA GLY A 29 -5.50 -6.12 20.21
C GLY A 29 -6.27 -4.91 19.66
N GLY A 30 -6.70 -4.96 18.41
CA GLY A 30 -7.58 -3.95 17.81
C GLY A 30 -6.89 -2.67 17.37
N VAL A 31 -5.56 -2.67 17.24
CA VAL A 31 -4.75 -1.48 16.93
C VAL A 31 -4.29 -1.41 15.48
N LEU A 32 -4.75 -2.30 14.60
CA LEU A 32 -4.45 -2.25 13.17
C LEU A 32 -5.43 -1.31 12.46
N ASP A 33 -4.90 -0.26 11.85
CA ASP A 33 -5.58 0.62 10.89
C ASP A 33 -5.14 0.20 9.48
N PHE A 34 -5.98 -0.59 8.82
CA PHE A 34 -5.71 -1.12 7.48
C PHE A 34 -6.57 -0.40 6.45
N LYS A 35 -5.93 0.14 5.41
CA LYS A 35 -6.59 0.81 4.29
C LYS A 35 -6.29 0.10 2.99
N PHE A 36 -7.32 -0.09 2.18
CA PHE A 36 -7.20 -0.63 0.83
C PHE A 36 -7.63 0.42 -0.18
N TYR A 37 -6.80 0.60 -1.21
CA TYR A 37 -7.10 1.39 -2.38
C TYR A 37 -7.11 0.50 -3.62
N ASN A 38 -8.22 0.56 -4.34
CA ASN A 38 -8.33 -0.11 -5.62
C ASN A 38 -7.57 0.68 -6.68
N THR A 39 -6.72 0.01 -7.46
CA THR A 39 -6.00 0.61 -8.60
C THR A 39 -6.94 1.22 -9.64
N TYR A 40 -8.07 0.57 -9.93
CA TYR A 40 -9.08 1.07 -10.87
C TYR A 40 -9.67 2.41 -10.41
N ASP A 41 -10.00 2.57 -9.12
CA ASP A 41 -10.55 3.83 -8.61
C ASP A 41 -9.53 4.98 -8.72
N ILE A 42 -8.24 4.68 -8.56
CA ILE A 42 -7.16 5.67 -8.71
C ILE A 42 -7.00 6.07 -10.18
N ASP A 43 -6.93 5.09 -11.08
CA ASP A 43 -6.73 5.33 -12.51
C ASP A 43 -7.91 6.13 -13.10
N GLU A 44 -9.14 5.74 -12.79
CA GLU A 44 -10.38 6.41 -13.22
C GLU A 44 -10.62 7.76 -12.50
N GLY A 45 -9.78 8.13 -11.53
CA GLY A 45 -9.89 9.40 -10.81
C GLY A 45 -11.07 9.47 -9.82
N LEU A 46 -11.58 8.32 -9.40
CA LEU A 46 -12.64 8.17 -8.40
C LEU A 46 -12.08 8.24 -6.97
N ALA A 47 -10.79 7.95 -6.79
CA ALA A 47 -10.10 8.05 -5.52
C ALA A 47 -9.67 9.49 -5.19
N ASP A 48 -9.74 9.85 -3.91
CA ASP A 48 -9.13 11.08 -3.38
C ASP A 48 -7.61 10.91 -3.29
N ILE A 49 -6.90 11.49 -4.25
CA ILE A 49 -5.44 11.39 -4.35
C ILE A 49 -4.74 12.10 -3.18
N LYS A 50 -5.30 13.18 -2.64
CA LYS A 50 -4.70 13.87 -1.49
C LYS A 50 -4.76 12.98 -0.24
N LYS A 51 -5.90 12.33 -0.04
CA LYS A 51 -6.07 11.37 1.04
C LYS A 51 -5.18 10.14 0.87
N LEU A 52 -5.05 9.62 -0.35
CA LEU A 52 -4.10 8.54 -0.65
C LEU A 52 -2.67 8.92 -0.28
N ALA A 53 -2.19 10.09 -0.72
CA ALA A 53 -0.85 10.59 -0.39
C ALA A 53 -0.65 10.73 1.13
N GLU A 54 -1.64 11.26 1.85
CA GLU A 54 -1.60 11.36 3.31
C GLU A 54 -1.52 9.97 3.98
N ASP A 55 -2.29 9.00 3.49
CA ASP A 55 -2.31 7.65 4.04
C ASP A 55 -1.01 6.90 3.74
N LEU A 56 -0.41 7.07 2.56
CA LEU A 56 0.92 6.54 2.23
C LEU A 56 1.99 7.16 3.14
N LYS A 57 1.97 8.48 3.33
CA LYS A 57 2.91 9.18 4.21
C LYS A 57 2.83 8.69 5.66
N ASN A 58 1.62 8.45 6.15
CA ASN A 58 1.37 8.08 7.55
C ASN A 58 1.43 6.57 7.82
N SER A 59 1.54 5.74 6.78
CA SER A 59 1.59 4.29 6.94
C SER A 59 2.96 3.81 7.43
N GLN A 60 2.98 2.79 8.28
CA GLN A 60 4.23 2.13 8.66
C GLN A 60 4.66 1.14 7.58
N VAL A 61 3.67 0.43 7.01
CA VAL A 61 3.85 -0.56 5.96
C VAL A 61 2.96 -0.21 4.77
N VAL A 62 3.52 -0.27 3.57
CA VAL A 62 2.79 -0.15 2.31
C VAL A 62 2.92 -1.46 1.54
N LEU A 63 1.78 -1.99 1.09
CA LEU A 63 1.70 -3.24 0.33
C LEU A 63 1.27 -2.92 -1.11
N LEU A 64 2.05 -3.36 -2.09
CA LEU A 64 1.83 -3.03 -3.50
C LEU A 64 1.57 -4.29 -4.34
N ASP A 65 0.39 -4.36 -4.95
CA ASP A 65 0.02 -5.30 -6.00
C ASP A 65 -0.32 -4.50 -7.27
N VAL A 66 0.72 -4.03 -7.99
CA VAL A 66 0.59 -3.05 -9.08
C VAL A 66 1.44 -3.45 -10.28
N ARG A 67 0.84 -3.43 -11.48
CA ARG A 67 1.50 -3.91 -12.71
C ARG A 67 2.40 -2.87 -13.40
N GLY A 68 2.25 -1.57 -13.11
CA GLY A 68 3.14 -0.55 -13.67
C GLY A 68 2.71 -0.02 -15.04
N GLY A 69 3.19 1.19 -15.38
CA GLY A 69 2.90 1.90 -16.63
C GLY A 69 1.54 2.64 -16.65
N ASP A 70 0.70 2.44 -15.64
CA ASP A 70 -0.59 3.08 -15.45
C ASP A 70 -0.45 4.40 -14.65
N ARG A 71 -1.57 5.10 -14.43
CA ARG A 71 -1.55 6.37 -13.69
C ARG A 71 -1.25 6.12 -12.21
N VAL A 72 -1.79 5.04 -11.65
CA VAL A 72 -1.53 4.61 -10.28
C VAL A 72 -0.04 4.34 -10.04
N SER A 73 0.70 3.70 -10.97
CA SER A 73 2.14 3.48 -10.79
C SER A 73 2.93 4.78 -10.67
N LYS A 74 2.61 5.78 -11.49
CA LYS A 74 3.26 7.11 -11.44
C LYS A 74 3.04 7.79 -10.10
N ILE A 75 1.78 7.82 -9.63
CA ILE A 75 1.42 8.42 -8.33
C ILE A 75 2.15 7.70 -7.20
N ILE A 76 2.16 6.36 -7.20
CA ILE A 76 2.85 5.57 -6.18
C ILE A 76 4.34 5.86 -6.15
N CYS A 77 5.00 5.85 -7.32
CA CYS A 77 6.43 6.13 -7.42
C CYS A 77 6.76 7.54 -6.93
N GLU A 78 5.98 8.55 -7.33
CA GLU A 78 6.15 9.93 -6.89
C GLU A 78 6.01 10.06 -5.37
N GLU A 79 4.89 9.57 -4.79
CA GLU A 79 4.61 9.71 -3.36
C GLU A 79 5.57 8.90 -2.49
N LEU A 80 5.93 7.67 -2.89
CA LEU A 80 6.74 6.78 -2.05
C LEU A 80 8.26 6.99 -2.16
N SER A 81 8.74 7.64 -3.23
CA SER A 81 10.19 7.82 -3.48
C SER A 81 10.90 8.62 -2.38
N ALA A 82 10.22 9.62 -1.81
CA ALA A 82 10.78 10.48 -0.77
C ALA A 82 10.55 9.95 0.65
N LEU A 83 9.78 8.86 0.81
CA LEU A 83 9.35 8.37 2.10
C LEU A 83 10.19 7.17 2.58
N LYS A 84 10.14 6.92 3.89
CA LYS A 84 10.93 5.87 4.55
C LYS A 84 10.09 4.72 5.11
N ASN A 85 8.83 4.61 4.69
CA ASN A 85 7.96 3.50 5.11
C ASN A 85 8.59 2.16 4.73
N THR A 86 8.18 1.08 5.39
CA THR A 86 8.42 -0.26 4.86
C THR A 86 7.53 -0.46 3.64
N VAL A 87 8.07 -0.91 2.52
CA VAL A 87 7.30 -1.16 1.29
C VAL A 87 7.54 -2.58 0.80
N ILE A 88 6.45 -3.31 0.63
CA ILE A 88 6.46 -4.70 0.15
C ILE A 88 5.72 -4.74 -1.17
N VAL A 89 6.44 -5.07 -2.24
CA VAL A 89 5.86 -5.29 -3.56
C VAL A 89 5.58 -6.78 -3.71
N PHE A 90 4.30 -7.16 -3.78
CA PHE A 90 3.89 -8.54 -4.02
C PHE A 90 4.02 -8.91 -5.49
N VAL A 91 3.58 -8.01 -6.36
CA VAL A 91 3.69 -8.10 -7.82
C VAL A 91 4.11 -6.72 -8.30
N GLY A 92 5.30 -6.64 -8.89
CA GLY A 92 5.79 -5.44 -9.55
C GLY A 92 5.91 -5.72 -11.03
N GLY A 93 5.03 -5.15 -11.85
CA GLY A 93 5.11 -5.36 -13.30
C GLY A 93 6.05 -4.36 -14.01
N SER A 94 6.79 -3.55 -13.27
CA SER A 94 7.79 -2.62 -13.79
C SER A 94 8.97 -2.43 -12.82
N PRO A 95 10.18 -2.12 -13.32
CA PRO A 95 11.35 -1.85 -12.48
C PRO A 95 11.13 -0.69 -11.48
N GLU A 96 10.45 0.36 -11.91
CA GLU A 96 10.10 1.53 -11.08
C GLU A 96 9.27 1.13 -9.84
N ILE A 97 8.37 0.15 -9.95
CA ILE A 97 7.59 -0.35 -8.81
C ILE A 97 8.42 -1.31 -7.96
N ILE A 98 9.14 -2.25 -8.58
CA ILE A 98 9.98 -3.23 -7.85
C ILE A 98 11.00 -2.50 -6.96
N ASN A 99 11.64 -1.45 -7.48
CA ASN A 99 12.66 -0.66 -6.81
C ASN A 99 12.13 0.15 -5.60
N LEU A 100 10.82 0.21 -5.39
CA LEU A 100 10.26 0.80 -4.17
C LEU A 100 10.41 -0.12 -2.96
N THR A 101 10.63 -1.42 -3.17
CA THR A 101 10.70 -2.43 -2.12
C THR A 101 11.82 -2.10 -1.13
N ARG A 102 11.45 -2.01 0.14
CA ARG A 102 12.37 -1.77 1.26
C ARG A 102 11.81 -2.36 2.55
N LEU A 103 12.59 -3.24 3.16
CA LEU A 103 12.27 -4.06 4.33
C LEU A 103 13.49 -4.09 5.26
N GLY A 104 13.62 -3.08 6.11
CA GLY A 104 14.82 -2.90 6.92
C GLY A 104 16.04 -2.66 6.04
N SER A 105 17.05 -3.53 6.12
CA SER A 105 18.27 -3.46 5.30
C SER A 105 18.13 -4.09 3.92
N PHE A 106 17.03 -4.81 3.65
CA PHE A 106 16.74 -5.36 2.34
C PHE A 106 16.05 -4.29 1.48
N SER A 107 16.64 -3.92 0.35
CA SER A 107 16.06 -3.01 -0.64
C SER A 107 16.61 -3.35 -2.02
N PHE A 108 15.91 -2.90 -3.06
CA PHE A 108 16.41 -2.93 -4.44
C PHE A 108 17.05 -1.60 -4.84
#